data_AF-A0A1X7AIE8-F1
#
_entry.id   AF-A0A1X7AIE8-F1
#
_cell.length_a   1.000
_cell.length_b   1.000
_cell.length_c   1.000
_cell.angle_alpha   90.00
_cell.angle_beta   90.00
_cell.angle_gamma   90.00
#
_symmetry.space_group_name_H-M   'P 1'
#
loop_
_entity.id
_entity.type
_entity.pdbx_description
1 polymer ?
#
loop_
_entity_poly.entity_id
_entity_poly.type
_entity_poly.pdbx_seq_one_letter_code
_entity_poly.pdbx_strand_id
1 'polypeptide(L)'
;MVRLIKQAPCYLGRLLLALSFVVPLVQGSENSESALIGSIGERLRNSDEQLNNVYSTLKDLSESTQHAALRKDQRDWLKRRNTYCQLDSALMQRSDWQKQLASDYGKALCVIEFTDERIKVLSDRIPAVSVSVPAKPKLKTWGDRLNPGGEAPLDSFKAFYFESTKPDRPAQEAEVGKIALNFPYDKGFGIPSETFAAYWVGRVAFDRDTAQTLELSLSWAKVRLIINKAVVYEGGSDQSIPFTFTAGEHLIEIEYINNWHTTEFSFTRQALVQKHDIKDIGRVLKGLNAGDASILYAALYESKSADLTTTVSVINHQKPVVLLLSSYGPVSWHIVNPGKADIRAVIFGSHAKGSTVTGDLDGDVPLLALKTRVGNYRIVPSCSCMNGRFHCEGRSGLDDLAGIERDTGLTVFGGTFGTYSASFLTLPTMLFDTETRQELQRRLDTVEAQRKACTKPGFDDVFGEG
;
A
#
# COMPACT_ATOMS: atom_id res chain seq x y z
N MET A 1 -72.33 -36.82 11.92
CA MET A 1 -72.38 -38.07 12.72
C MET A 1 -71.08 -38.14 13.53
N VAL A 2 -71.16 -37.85 14.83
CA VAL A 2 -70.98 -38.83 15.95
C VAL A 2 -69.52 -39.33 16.00
N ARG A 3 -68.64 -38.68 16.78
CA ARG A 3 -68.32 -38.93 18.22
C ARG A 3 -67.62 -40.29 18.43
N LEU A 4 -66.60 -40.50 19.27
CA LEU A 4 -65.77 -39.73 20.22
C LEU A 4 -64.88 -40.78 20.94
N ILE A 5 -63.76 -40.33 21.56
CA ILE A 5 -63.31 -40.70 22.94
C ILE A 5 -62.61 -42.07 23.13
N LYS A 6 -61.55 -42.28 23.93
CA LYS A 6 -60.90 -41.60 25.09
C LYS A 6 -59.53 -42.33 25.29
N GLN A 7 -58.50 -41.83 25.99
CA GLN A 7 -58.44 -41.63 27.45
C GLN A 7 -57.19 -40.79 27.84
N ALA A 8 -57.32 -40.01 28.91
CA ALA A 8 -56.25 -39.46 29.77
C ALA A 8 -56.33 -40.14 31.16
N PRO A 9 -55.35 -39.98 32.09
CA PRO A 9 -55.49 -38.91 33.11
C PRO A 9 -54.20 -38.31 33.75
N CYS A 10 -54.37 -37.11 34.35
CA CYS A 10 -53.80 -36.43 35.56
C CYS A 10 -52.39 -36.78 36.12
N TYR A 11 -51.57 -35.83 36.62
CA TYR A 11 -51.77 -35.00 37.82
C TYR A 11 -50.76 -33.82 37.96
N LEU A 12 -51.20 -32.80 38.73
CA LEU A 12 -50.48 -31.61 39.22
C LEU A 12 -49.29 -31.91 40.16
N GLY A 13 -48.26 -31.06 40.11
CA GLY A 13 -47.30 -30.84 41.19
C GLY A 13 -46.76 -29.40 41.18
N ARG A 14 -47.15 -28.60 42.18
CA ARG A 14 -46.67 -27.23 42.43
C ARG A 14 -45.25 -27.24 42.99
N LEU A 15 -44.40 -26.31 42.56
CA LEU A 15 -43.40 -25.68 43.44
C LEU A 15 -43.18 -24.22 43.03
N LEU A 16 -43.36 -23.31 43.99
CA LEU A 16 -42.99 -21.91 43.95
C LEU A 16 -41.47 -21.75 44.09
N LEU A 17 -40.86 -20.91 43.27
CA LEU A 17 -39.72 -20.07 43.68
C LEU A 17 -39.60 -18.89 42.71
N ALA A 18 -39.66 -17.69 43.28
CA ALA A 18 -39.52 -16.41 42.61
C ALA A 18 -38.06 -16.19 42.17
N LEU A 19 -37.87 -15.57 40.99
CA LEU A 19 -36.78 -14.64 40.73
C LEU A 19 -37.13 -13.77 39.52
N SER A 20 -36.87 -12.49 39.69
CA SER A 20 -37.32 -11.34 38.91
C SER A 20 -36.69 -11.27 37.53
N PHE A 21 -37.48 -11.01 36.49
CA PHE A 21 -36.99 -10.38 35.26
C PHE A 21 -37.80 -9.11 34.99
N VAL A 22 -37.14 -7.98 35.21
CA VAL A 22 -37.54 -6.67 34.71
C VAL A 22 -37.35 -6.68 33.21
N VAL A 23 -38.42 -6.46 32.44
CA VAL A 23 -38.35 -6.14 31.01
C VAL A 23 -38.11 -4.64 30.89
N PRO A 24 -37.04 -4.14 30.26
CA PRO A 24 -37.00 -2.76 29.82
C PRO A 24 -37.69 -2.62 28.46
N LEU A 25 -38.59 -1.64 28.38
CA LEU A 25 -39.16 -1.12 27.14
C LEU A 25 -38.04 -0.74 26.15
N VAL A 26 -38.19 -1.18 24.91
CA VAL A 26 -37.43 -0.69 23.76
C VAL A 26 -37.88 0.75 23.46
N GLN A 27 -37.02 1.72 23.79
CA GLN A 27 -37.09 3.07 23.26
C GLN A 27 -36.61 3.08 21.81
N GLY A 28 -37.34 3.80 20.96
CA GLY A 28 -37.08 3.97 19.53
C GLY A 28 -35.69 4.54 19.24
N SER A 29 -35.16 4.07 18.11
CA SER A 29 -33.77 4.08 17.73
C SER A 29 -33.34 5.34 16.96
N GLU A 30 -32.95 6.39 17.66
CA GLU A 30 -32.10 7.46 17.07
C GLU A 30 -30.75 6.90 16.58
N ASN A 31 -30.32 5.76 17.14
CA ASN A 31 -29.10 5.05 16.74
C ASN A 31 -29.22 4.27 15.42
N SER A 32 -30.44 3.94 14.94
CA SER A 32 -30.58 3.23 13.66
C SER A 32 -30.61 4.18 12.47
N GLU A 33 -31.22 5.35 12.64
CA GLU A 33 -31.33 6.36 11.57
C GLU A 33 -29.99 7.06 11.33
N SER A 34 -29.25 7.42 12.39
CA SER A 34 -27.89 7.98 12.28
C SER A 34 -26.87 6.99 11.72
N ALA A 35 -26.96 5.70 12.10
CA ALA A 35 -26.12 4.65 11.53
C ALA A 35 -26.44 4.39 10.05
N LEU A 36 -27.72 4.43 9.68
CA LEU A 36 -28.15 4.32 8.29
C LEU A 36 -27.64 5.52 7.46
N ILE A 37 -27.82 6.75 7.95
CA ILE A 37 -27.32 7.99 7.33
C ILE A 37 -25.79 7.96 7.17
N GLY A 38 -25.06 7.47 8.18
CA GLY A 38 -23.61 7.28 8.11
C GLY A 38 -23.20 6.30 7.00
N SER A 39 -23.88 5.16 6.92
CA SER A 39 -23.63 4.13 5.91
C SER A 39 -23.91 4.60 4.48
N ILE A 40 -24.99 5.37 4.26
CA ILE A 40 -25.34 5.90 2.93
C ILE A 40 -24.40 7.03 2.53
N GLY A 41 -24.02 7.92 3.46
CA GLY A 41 -23.06 8.98 3.21
C GLY A 41 -21.65 8.45 2.91
N GLU A 42 -21.27 7.31 3.49
CA GLU A 42 -20.06 6.58 3.12
C GLU A 42 -20.18 5.92 1.75
N ARG A 43 -21.28 5.21 1.48
CA ARG A 43 -21.52 4.59 0.18
C ARG A 43 -21.54 5.60 -0.98
N LEU A 44 -22.17 6.76 -0.80
CA LEU A 44 -22.17 7.85 -1.78
C LEU A 44 -20.76 8.37 -2.07
N ARG A 45 -19.91 8.50 -1.04
CA ARG A 45 -18.50 8.92 -1.19
C ARG A 45 -17.69 7.85 -1.92
N ASN A 46 -17.86 6.58 -1.55
CA ASN A 46 -17.16 5.46 -2.17
C ASN A 46 -17.55 5.31 -3.65
N SER A 47 -18.84 5.38 -4.00
CA SER A 47 -19.29 5.33 -5.39
C SER A 47 -18.77 6.53 -6.20
N ASP A 48 -18.78 7.75 -5.66
CA ASP A 48 -18.22 8.91 -6.39
C ASP A 48 -16.69 8.82 -6.57
N GLU A 49 -15.97 8.30 -5.57
CA GLU A 49 -14.52 8.04 -5.66
C GLU A 49 -14.20 6.97 -6.69
N GLN A 50 -14.92 5.85 -6.67
CA GLN A 50 -14.78 4.77 -7.67
C GLN A 50 -15.06 5.27 -9.09
N LEU A 51 -16.12 6.07 -9.29
CA LEU A 51 -16.42 6.67 -10.58
C LEU A 51 -15.27 7.55 -11.08
N ASN A 52 -14.70 8.39 -10.22
CA ASN A 52 -13.57 9.26 -10.58
C ASN A 52 -12.32 8.44 -10.92
N ASN A 53 -12.05 7.36 -10.18
CA ASN A 53 -10.93 6.47 -10.45
C ASN A 53 -11.07 5.77 -11.81
N VAL A 54 -12.21 5.12 -12.07
CA VAL A 54 -12.47 4.42 -13.33
C VAL A 54 -12.43 5.40 -14.52
N TYR A 55 -12.98 6.60 -14.35
CA TYR A 55 -12.91 7.64 -15.37
C TYR A 55 -11.48 8.13 -15.64
N SER A 56 -10.65 8.31 -14.60
CA SER A 56 -9.24 8.69 -14.76
C SER A 56 -8.46 7.58 -15.47
N THR A 57 -8.62 6.34 -15.05
CA THR A 57 -7.99 5.17 -15.69
C THR A 57 -8.36 5.06 -17.16
N LEU A 58 -9.65 5.18 -17.50
CA LEU A 58 -10.10 5.14 -18.89
C LEU A 58 -9.51 6.28 -19.72
N LYS A 59 -9.41 7.49 -19.14
CA LYS A 59 -8.81 8.65 -19.79
C LYS A 59 -7.32 8.42 -20.05
N ASP A 60 -6.59 7.89 -19.09
CA ASP A 60 -5.14 7.64 -19.20
C ASP A 60 -4.83 6.53 -20.23
N LEU A 61 -5.73 5.55 -20.38
CA LEU A 61 -5.62 4.48 -21.39
C LEU A 61 -6.10 4.88 -22.79
N SER A 62 -6.91 5.93 -22.91
CA SER A 62 -7.46 6.40 -24.19
C SER A 62 -6.49 7.33 -24.93
N GLU A 63 -6.49 7.26 -26.26
CA GLU A 63 -5.72 8.19 -27.10
C GLU A 63 -6.14 9.65 -26.85
N SER A 64 -5.20 10.59 -26.98
CA SER A 64 -5.44 12.02 -26.71
C SER A 64 -6.61 12.60 -27.53
N THR A 65 -6.86 12.07 -28.73
CA THR A 65 -7.98 12.42 -29.62
C THR A 65 -9.34 12.01 -29.06
N GLN A 66 -9.40 11.00 -28.18
CA GLN A 66 -10.63 10.48 -27.58
C GLN A 66 -10.98 11.17 -26.24
N HIS A 67 -10.05 11.90 -25.63
CA HIS A 67 -10.25 12.59 -24.34
C HIS A 67 -11.40 13.60 -24.39
N ALA A 68 -11.55 14.30 -25.52
CA ALA A 68 -12.61 15.28 -25.70
C ALA A 68 -13.99 14.62 -25.73
N ALA A 69 -14.11 13.48 -26.42
CA ALA A 69 -15.33 12.68 -26.49
C ALA A 69 -15.68 12.08 -25.11
N LEU A 70 -14.70 11.51 -24.40
CA LEU A 70 -14.89 10.94 -23.07
C LEU A 70 -15.33 12.01 -22.05
N ARG A 71 -14.69 13.19 -22.06
CA ARG A 71 -15.12 14.34 -21.23
C ARG A 71 -16.54 14.78 -21.56
N LYS A 72 -16.91 14.80 -22.83
CA LYS A 72 -18.26 15.17 -23.26
C LYS A 72 -19.29 14.15 -22.77
N ASP A 73 -19.05 12.86 -22.98
CA ASP A 73 -19.93 11.77 -22.52
C ASP A 73 -20.12 11.79 -21.00
N GLN A 74 -19.05 12.04 -20.24
CA GLN A 74 -19.14 12.14 -18.78
C GLN A 74 -19.96 13.33 -18.31
N ARG A 75 -19.81 14.50 -18.94
CA ARG A 75 -20.65 15.67 -18.64
C ARG A 75 -22.12 15.45 -19.00
N ASP A 76 -22.38 14.81 -20.13
CA ASP A 76 -23.74 14.51 -20.57
C ASP A 76 -24.41 13.49 -19.63
N TRP A 77 -23.66 12.51 -19.14
CA TRP A 77 -24.13 11.58 -18.11
C TRP A 77 -24.44 12.29 -16.79
N LEU A 78 -23.55 13.16 -16.29
CA LEU A 78 -23.78 13.93 -15.05
C LEU A 78 -25.07 14.76 -15.15
N LYS A 79 -25.34 15.38 -16.31
CA LYS A 79 -26.60 16.10 -16.55
C LYS A 79 -27.80 15.17 -16.46
N ARG A 80 -27.77 14.01 -17.12
CA ARG A 80 -28.87 13.02 -17.07
C ARG A 80 -29.13 12.54 -15.64
N ARG A 81 -28.09 12.18 -14.89
CA ARG A 81 -28.19 11.79 -13.47
C ARG A 81 -28.84 12.90 -12.64
N ASN A 82 -28.36 14.13 -12.77
CA ASN A 82 -28.88 15.25 -11.99
C ASN A 82 -30.36 15.52 -12.31
N THR A 83 -30.75 15.45 -13.58
CA THR A 83 -32.17 15.57 -13.98
C THR A 83 -33.01 14.43 -13.42
N TYR A 84 -32.56 13.19 -13.55
CA TYR A 84 -33.32 12.01 -13.11
C TYR A 84 -33.48 11.96 -11.59
N CYS A 85 -32.40 12.22 -10.85
CA CYS A 85 -32.42 12.26 -9.39
C CYS A 85 -32.92 13.60 -8.81
N GLN A 86 -33.48 14.49 -9.65
CA GLN A 86 -34.06 15.77 -9.23
C GLN A 86 -33.10 16.60 -8.35
N LEU A 87 -31.84 16.68 -8.78
CA LEU A 87 -30.78 17.43 -8.11
C LEU A 87 -30.75 18.85 -8.64
N ASP A 88 -30.65 19.81 -7.73
CA ASP A 88 -30.59 21.21 -8.11
C ASP A 88 -29.20 21.52 -8.70
N SER A 89 -29.15 21.92 -9.97
CA SER A 89 -27.90 22.16 -10.70
C SER A 89 -27.15 23.43 -10.26
N ALA A 90 -27.70 24.19 -9.32
CA ALA A 90 -27.18 25.47 -8.85
C ALA A 90 -26.06 25.36 -7.78
N LEU A 91 -25.76 24.16 -7.27
CA LEU A 91 -24.72 23.99 -6.24
C LEU A 91 -23.32 23.92 -6.87
N MET A 92 -22.52 24.97 -6.67
CA MET A 92 -21.18 25.10 -7.26
C MET A 92 -20.08 24.35 -6.51
N GLN A 93 -20.31 23.91 -5.26
CA GLN A 93 -19.29 23.23 -4.45
C GLN A 93 -19.71 21.80 -4.05
N ARG A 94 -18.76 20.87 -4.23
CA ARG A 94 -18.91 19.43 -3.97
C ARG A 94 -19.35 19.11 -2.53
N SER A 95 -18.90 19.90 -1.55
CA SER A 95 -19.27 19.74 -0.15
C SER A 95 -20.75 20.03 0.13
N ASP A 96 -21.33 21.00 -0.58
CA ASP A 96 -22.72 21.40 -0.38
C ASP A 96 -23.66 20.41 -1.06
N TRP A 97 -23.24 19.88 -2.21
CA TRP A 97 -23.91 18.79 -2.90
C TRP A 97 -23.95 17.50 -2.05
N GLN A 98 -22.85 17.14 -1.39
CA GLN A 98 -22.79 15.98 -0.49
C GLN A 98 -23.67 16.17 0.76
N LYS A 99 -23.71 17.37 1.33
CA LYS A 99 -24.60 17.67 2.46
C LYS A 99 -26.07 17.58 2.08
N GLN A 100 -26.45 18.09 0.90
CA GLN A 100 -27.83 17.99 0.41
C GLN A 100 -28.26 16.54 0.22
N LEU A 101 -27.41 15.70 -0.38
CA LEU A 101 -27.70 14.28 -0.56
C LEU A 101 -27.75 13.52 0.77
N ALA A 102 -26.91 13.88 1.75
CA ALA A 102 -27.00 13.31 3.09
C ALA A 102 -28.32 13.64 3.80
N SER A 103 -29.03 14.70 3.39
CA SER A 103 -30.34 15.09 3.94
C SER A 103 -31.55 14.54 3.17
N ASP A 104 -31.36 13.89 2.01
CA ASP A 104 -32.45 13.32 1.21
C ASP A 104 -32.06 11.91 0.70
N TYR A 105 -32.52 10.90 1.45
CA TYR A 105 -32.19 9.50 1.21
C TYR A 105 -32.59 8.98 -0.17
N GLY A 106 -33.77 9.37 -0.65
CA GLY A 106 -34.27 8.93 -1.96
C GLY A 106 -33.37 9.44 -3.07
N LYS A 107 -32.88 10.68 -2.95
CA LYS A 107 -31.92 11.25 -3.89
C LYS A 107 -30.53 10.64 -3.75
N ALA A 108 -30.07 10.35 -2.53
CA ALA A 108 -28.78 9.70 -2.29
C ALA A 108 -28.74 8.30 -2.92
N LEU A 109 -29.76 7.47 -2.71
CA LEU A 109 -29.87 6.16 -3.34
C LEU A 109 -29.92 6.25 -4.86
N CYS A 110 -30.75 7.16 -5.41
CA CYS A 110 -30.82 7.39 -6.86
C CYS A 110 -29.44 7.71 -7.45
N VAL A 111 -28.69 8.59 -6.77
CA VAL A 111 -27.33 8.97 -7.20
C VAL A 111 -26.39 7.78 -7.11
N ILE A 112 -26.44 6.99 -6.05
CA ILE A 112 -25.62 5.78 -5.88
C ILE A 112 -25.91 4.79 -7.01
N GLU A 113 -27.18 4.47 -7.28
CA GLU A 113 -27.56 3.51 -8.32
C GLU A 113 -27.11 3.96 -9.72
N PHE A 114 -27.33 5.23 -10.08
CA PHE A 114 -26.83 5.79 -11.34
C PHE A 114 -25.31 5.75 -11.42
N THR A 115 -24.63 6.01 -10.31
CA THR A 115 -23.16 6.03 -10.23
C THR A 115 -22.61 4.62 -10.36
N ASP A 116 -23.20 3.63 -9.71
CA ASP A 116 -22.84 2.22 -9.79
C ASP A 116 -23.04 1.69 -11.23
N GLU A 117 -24.15 2.05 -11.89
CA GLU A 117 -24.38 1.73 -13.31
C GLU A 117 -23.32 2.37 -14.22
N ARG A 118 -22.97 3.63 -13.96
CA ARG A 118 -21.95 4.34 -14.73
C ARG A 118 -20.56 3.76 -14.53
N ILE A 119 -20.22 3.39 -13.29
CA ILE A 119 -18.98 2.67 -12.98
C ILE A 119 -18.91 1.41 -13.83
N LYS A 120 -19.97 0.61 -13.88
CA LYS A 120 -20.03 -0.58 -14.74
C LYS A 120 -19.79 -0.24 -16.21
N VAL A 121 -20.52 0.74 -16.76
CA VAL A 121 -20.36 1.17 -18.17
C VAL A 121 -18.96 1.67 -18.48
N LEU A 122 -18.33 2.42 -17.58
CA LEU A 122 -16.97 2.91 -17.79
C LEU A 122 -15.92 1.82 -17.59
N SER A 123 -16.11 0.92 -16.63
CA SER A 123 -15.27 -0.25 -16.40
C SER A 123 -15.32 -1.24 -17.57
N ASP A 124 -16.49 -1.42 -18.21
CA ASP A 124 -16.64 -2.22 -19.43
C ASP A 124 -15.93 -1.59 -20.65
N ARG A 125 -15.68 -0.27 -20.60
CA ARG A 125 -14.95 0.50 -21.64
C ARG A 125 -13.47 0.63 -21.36
N ILE A 126 -13.06 0.54 -20.10
CA ILE A 126 -11.66 0.23 -19.79
C ILE A 126 -11.45 -1.09 -20.49
N PRO A 127 -10.54 -1.17 -21.48
CA PRO A 127 -10.24 -2.45 -22.07
C PRO A 127 -9.82 -3.29 -20.89
N ALA A 128 -10.69 -4.25 -20.53
CA ALA A 128 -10.31 -5.24 -19.57
C ALA A 128 -8.99 -5.76 -20.15
N VAL A 129 -7.95 -5.78 -19.33
CA VAL A 129 -6.98 -6.85 -19.51
C VAL A 129 -7.66 -8.15 -19.07
N SER A 130 -8.90 -8.41 -19.53
CA SER A 130 -9.23 -9.68 -20.09
C SER A 130 -8.24 -9.82 -21.24
N VAL A 131 -7.13 -10.48 -20.96
CA VAL A 131 -6.50 -11.22 -22.03
C VAL A 131 -7.53 -12.28 -22.45
N SER A 132 -8.50 -11.91 -23.29
CA SER A 132 -8.98 -12.85 -24.27
C SER A 132 -7.75 -13.09 -25.12
N VAL A 133 -6.97 -14.10 -24.74
CA VAL A 133 -5.77 -14.50 -25.46
C VAL A 133 -6.25 -14.74 -26.89
N PRO A 134 -5.98 -13.87 -27.88
CA PRO A 134 -5.96 -14.38 -29.23
C PRO A 134 -4.99 -15.55 -29.17
N ALA A 135 -5.30 -16.70 -29.76
CA ALA A 135 -4.40 -17.83 -29.86
C ALA A 135 -3.11 -17.39 -30.59
N LYS A 136 -2.25 -16.66 -29.88
CA LYS A 136 -0.91 -16.30 -30.25
C LYS A 136 -0.12 -17.59 -30.15
N PRO A 137 0.87 -17.78 -31.04
CA PRO A 137 1.70 -18.98 -31.02
C PRO A 137 2.19 -19.23 -29.60
N LYS A 138 2.21 -20.50 -29.16
CA LYS A 138 2.68 -20.92 -27.83
C LYS A 138 3.86 -20.06 -27.43
N LEU A 139 3.66 -19.17 -26.46
CA LEU A 139 4.73 -18.36 -25.91
C LEU A 139 5.79 -19.33 -25.40
N LYS A 140 6.98 -19.30 -25.99
CA LYS A 140 8.11 -20.05 -25.45
C LYS A 140 8.60 -19.31 -24.22
N THR A 141 8.28 -19.84 -23.04
CA THR A 141 8.77 -19.32 -21.77
C THR A 141 10.06 -20.03 -21.39
N TRP A 142 10.79 -19.47 -20.43
CA TRP A 142 11.92 -20.16 -19.80
C TRP A 142 11.47 -21.45 -19.12
N GLY A 143 10.21 -21.54 -18.70
CA GLY A 143 9.59 -22.75 -18.16
C GLY A 143 9.66 -23.96 -19.10
N ASP A 144 9.49 -23.77 -20.41
CA ASP A 144 9.60 -24.87 -21.39
C ASP A 144 10.99 -25.54 -21.37
N ARG A 145 12.02 -24.83 -20.90
CA ARG A 145 13.41 -25.28 -20.84
C ARG A 145 13.86 -25.66 -19.43
N LEU A 146 13.60 -24.79 -18.45
CA LEU A 146 14.07 -24.93 -17.07
C LEU A 146 13.14 -25.81 -16.22
N ASN A 147 11.86 -25.87 -16.57
CA ASN A 147 10.86 -26.67 -15.86
C ASN A 147 9.99 -27.50 -16.82
N PRO A 148 10.60 -28.40 -17.63
CA PRO A 148 9.87 -29.16 -18.65
C PRO A 148 8.83 -30.12 -18.06
N GLY A 149 8.98 -30.51 -16.79
CA GLY A 149 7.99 -31.30 -16.06
C GLY A 149 6.75 -30.52 -15.62
N GLY A 150 6.79 -29.18 -15.67
CA GLY A 150 5.68 -28.32 -15.27
C GLY A 150 5.38 -28.33 -13.76
N GLU A 151 6.35 -28.72 -12.93
CA GLU A 151 6.21 -28.72 -11.48
C GLU A 151 6.13 -27.30 -10.95
N ALA A 152 5.07 -26.97 -10.21
CA ALA A 152 4.89 -25.65 -9.62
C ALA A 152 4.18 -25.82 -8.27
N PRO A 153 4.82 -25.43 -7.16
CA PRO A 153 4.23 -25.58 -5.84
C PRO A 153 3.08 -24.58 -5.63
N LEU A 154 2.15 -24.90 -4.73
CA LEU A 154 1.03 -24.02 -4.36
C LEU A 154 1.46 -23.05 -3.26
N ASP A 155 1.18 -21.77 -3.45
CA ASP A 155 1.50 -20.65 -2.56
C ASP A 155 2.99 -20.46 -2.22
N SER A 156 3.87 -21.06 -3.02
CA SER A 156 5.31 -20.82 -3.05
C SER A 156 5.79 -20.85 -4.50
N PHE A 157 7.11 -20.71 -4.72
CA PHE A 157 7.71 -20.73 -6.04
C PHE A 157 8.91 -21.68 -6.09
N LYS A 158 8.98 -22.49 -7.14
CA LYS A 158 10.24 -23.10 -7.56
C LYS A 158 11.04 -22.04 -8.30
N ALA A 159 12.26 -21.80 -7.85
CA ALA A 159 13.18 -20.79 -8.35
C ALA A 159 14.39 -21.44 -9.00
N PHE A 160 14.86 -20.88 -10.11
CA PHE A 160 16.05 -21.28 -10.84
C PHE A 160 16.94 -20.04 -11.02
N TYR A 161 18.17 -20.10 -10.53
CA TYR A 161 19.13 -19.00 -10.56
C TYR A 161 20.31 -19.35 -11.45
N PHE A 162 20.65 -18.50 -12.41
CA PHE A 162 21.63 -18.81 -13.45
C PHE A 162 22.30 -17.58 -14.05
N GLU A 163 23.43 -17.79 -14.71
CA GLU A 163 24.03 -16.78 -15.60
C GLU A 163 23.22 -16.70 -16.90
N SER A 164 22.78 -15.50 -17.30
CA SER A 164 22.07 -15.25 -18.55
C SER A 164 22.86 -15.68 -19.79
N THR A 165 24.19 -15.74 -19.69
CA THR A 165 25.12 -16.24 -20.71
C THR A 165 25.22 -17.78 -20.77
N LYS A 166 24.72 -18.49 -19.75
CA LYS A 166 24.71 -19.96 -19.63
C LYS A 166 23.34 -20.48 -19.18
N PRO A 167 22.25 -20.20 -19.93
CA PRO A 167 20.87 -20.44 -19.47
C PRO A 167 20.45 -21.92 -19.33
N ASP A 168 21.28 -22.87 -19.79
CA ASP A 168 21.01 -24.31 -19.67
C ASP A 168 21.39 -24.93 -18.33
N ARG A 169 22.14 -24.20 -17.51
CA ARG A 169 22.79 -24.74 -16.31
C ARG A 169 22.46 -23.86 -15.12
N PRO A 170 21.30 -24.05 -14.47
CA PRO A 170 21.03 -23.36 -13.22
C PRO A 170 22.15 -23.65 -12.23
N ALA A 171 22.73 -22.58 -11.69
CA ALA A 171 23.73 -22.69 -10.65
C ALA A 171 23.06 -23.15 -9.34
N GLN A 172 21.80 -22.76 -9.14
CA GLN A 172 21.01 -23.16 -7.99
C GLN A 172 19.52 -23.25 -8.33
N GLU A 173 18.85 -24.20 -7.69
CA GLU A 173 17.40 -24.30 -7.60
C GLU A 173 16.97 -24.21 -6.13
N ALA A 174 15.81 -23.63 -5.86
CA ALA A 174 15.25 -23.56 -4.51
C ALA A 174 13.72 -23.44 -4.55
N GLU A 175 13.04 -23.88 -3.50
CA GLU A 175 11.67 -23.47 -3.24
C GLU A 175 11.69 -22.22 -2.33
N VAL A 176 10.97 -21.18 -2.72
CA VAL A 176 10.91 -19.90 -1.99
C VAL A 176 9.45 -19.50 -1.79
N GLY A 177 9.08 -19.12 -0.56
CA GLY A 177 7.76 -18.55 -0.27
C GLY A 177 7.60 -17.09 -0.72
N LYS A 178 8.71 -16.44 -1.05
CA LYS A 178 8.75 -15.01 -1.40
C LYS A 178 9.80 -14.76 -2.47
N ILE A 179 9.46 -13.92 -3.43
CA ILE A 179 10.37 -13.48 -4.48
C ILE A 179 10.95 -12.12 -4.10
N ALA A 180 12.14 -12.16 -3.52
CA ALA A 180 12.91 -10.98 -3.14
C ALA A 180 14.41 -11.29 -3.28
N LEU A 181 15.15 -10.37 -3.90
CA LEU A 181 16.58 -10.43 -4.08
C LEU A 181 17.18 -9.09 -3.68
N ASN A 182 18.27 -9.15 -2.92
CA ASN A 182 19.04 -8.00 -2.51
C ASN A 182 20.49 -8.41 -2.21
N PHE A 183 21.37 -8.24 -3.19
CA PHE A 183 22.79 -8.48 -3.00
C PHE A 183 23.64 -7.67 -4.00
N PRO A 184 24.83 -7.22 -3.59
CA PRO A 184 25.76 -6.55 -4.50
C PRO A 184 26.69 -7.53 -5.19
N TYR A 185 27.08 -7.20 -6.42
CA TYR A 185 28.10 -7.90 -7.22
C TYR A 185 27.83 -9.41 -7.35
N ASP A 186 28.77 -10.25 -6.98
CA ASP A 186 28.72 -11.71 -7.09
C ASP A 186 28.32 -12.39 -5.77
N LYS A 187 27.96 -11.63 -4.73
CA LYS A 187 27.69 -12.16 -3.38
C LYS A 187 26.42 -13.00 -3.26
N GLY A 188 25.60 -13.05 -4.29
CA GLY A 188 24.46 -13.96 -4.36
C GLY A 188 24.92 -15.40 -4.59
N PHE A 189 24.18 -16.11 -5.42
CA PHE A 189 24.34 -17.53 -5.78
C PHE A 189 25.65 -17.88 -6.53
N GLY A 190 26.75 -17.16 -6.29
CA GLY A 190 28.02 -17.28 -7.00
C GLY A 190 27.97 -16.77 -8.45
N ILE A 191 26.96 -15.96 -8.78
CA ILE A 191 26.68 -15.46 -10.12
C ILE A 191 26.94 -13.93 -10.12
N PRO A 192 27.73 -13.38 -11.05
CA PRO A 192 27.90 -11.94 -11.21
C PRO A 192 26.56 -11.22 -11.43
N SER A 193 26.30 -10.13 -10.70
CA SER A 193 25.04 -9.38 -10.80
C SER A 193 24.71 -8.95 -12.24
N GLU A 194 25.70 -8.56 -13.04
CA GLU A 194 25.50 -8.06 -14.41
C GLU A 194 24.99 -9.13 -15.37
N THR A 195 25.20 -10.41 -15.05
CA THR A 195 24.73 -11.56 -15.82
C THR A 195 23.72 -12.38 -15.06
N PHE A 196 23.27 -11.93 -13.89
CA PHE A 196 22.33 -12.67 -13.06
C PHE A 196 20.94 -12.74 -13.73
N ALA A 197 20.42 -13.95 -13.87
CA ALA A 197 19.07 -14.23 -14.32
C ALA A 197 18.37 -15.20 -13.38
N ALA A 198 17.05 -15.08 -13.32
CA ALA A 198 16.23 -15.92 -12.46
C ALA A 198 14.89 -16.24 -13.10
N TYR A 199 14.44 -17.48 -12.89
CA TYR A 199 13.11 -17.94 -13.27
C TYR A 199 12.37 -18.41 -12.03
N TRP A 200 11.16 -17.92 -11.81
CA TRP A 200 10.27 -18.42 -10.75
C TRP A 200 8.99 -18.95 -11.34
N VAL A 201 8.50 -20.06 -10.79
CA VAL A 201 7.23 -20.68 -11.18
C VAL A 201 6.49 -21.21 -9.96
N GLY A 202 5.21 -20.84 -9.83
CA GLY A 202 4.38 -21.20 -8.69
C GLY A 202 2.89 -21.18 -9.04
N ARG A 203 2.07 -21.73 -8.17
CA ARG A 203 0.61 -21.73 -8.29
C ARG A 203 -0.03 -20.95 -7.17
N VAL A 204 -1.16 -20.34 -7.46
CA VAL A 204 -2.04 -19.72 -6.46
C VAL A 204 -3.46 -20.18 -6.74
N ALA A 205 -4.26 -20.36 -5.70
CA ALA A 205 -5.64 -20.79 -5.82
C ALA A 205 -6.59 -19.79 -5.16
N PHE A 206 -7.73 -19.55 -5.81
CA PHE A 206 -8.81 -18.73 -5.26
C PHE A 206 -10.14 -19.48 -5.35
N ASP A 207 -10.93 -19.37 -4.30
CA ASP A 207 -12.28 -19.93 -4.21
C ASP A 207 -13.32 -19.13 -5.02
N ARG A 208 -13.01 -17.86 -5.30
CA ARG A 208 -13.82 -16.94 -6.09
C ARG A 208 -12.94 -15.95 -6.85
N ASP A 209 -13.54 -15.21 -7.78
CA ASP A 209 -12.86 -14.11 -8.45
C ASP A 209 -12.31 -13.13 -7.42
N THR A 210 -10.99 -12.92 -7.46
CA THR A 210 -10.24 -12.18 -6.44
C THR A 210 -9.35 -11.14 -7.09
N ALA A 211 -9.63 -9.87 -6.80
CA ALA A 211 -8.84 -8.75 -7.26
C ALA A 211 -7.63 -8.51 -6.35
N GLN A 212 -6.46 -8.35 -6.95
CA GLN A 212 -5.19 -8.14 -6.27
C GLN A 212 -4.35 -7.09 -6.97
N THR A 213 -3.38 -6.54 -6.24
CA THR A 213 -2.30 -5.73 -6.80
C THR A 213 -1.05 -6.58 -6.91
N LEU A 214 -0.46 -6.62 -8.11
CA LEU A 214 0.84 -7.20 -8.37
C LEU A 214 1.88 -6.08 -8.37
N GLU A 215 2.79 -6.09 -7.40
CA GLU A 215 3.83 -5.08 -7.24
C GLU A 215 5.16 -5.65 -7.71
N LEU A 216 5.82 -4.92 -8.61
CA LEU A 216 7.15 -5.23 -9.12
C LEU A 216 8.10 -4.07 -8.78
N SER A 217 9.22 -4.39 -8.15
CA SER A 217 10.36 -3.48 -7.98
C SER A 217 11.56 -4.08 -8.70
N LEU A 218 12.07 -3.41 -9.73
CA LEU A 218 13.04 -4.00 -10.67
C LEU A 218 14.40 -3.32 -10.67
N SER A 219 14.53 -2.13 -10.08
CA SER A 219 15.77 -1.35 -10.17
C SER A 219 16.23 -1.22 -11.65
N TRP A 220 17.40 -1.74 -12.02
CA TRP A 220 17.96 -1.71 -13.38
C TRP A 220 17.71 -3.00 -14.21
N ALA A 221 16.83 -3.87 -13.74
CA ALA A 221 16.54 -5.16 -14.37
C ALA A 221 15.44 -5.09 -15.44
N LYS A 222 15.23 -6.22 -16.12
CA LYS A 222 14.06 -6.50 -16.96
C LYS A 222 13.34 -7.72 -16.42
N VAL A 223 12.02 -7.69 -16.48
CA VAL A 223 11.16 -8.80 -16.09
C VAL A 223 10.13 -9.10 -17.16
N ARG A 224 9.70 -10.36 -17.22
CA ARG A 224 8.44 -10.78 -17.84
C ARG A 224 7.62 -11.53 -16.80
N LEU A 225 6.44 -10.99 -16.47
CA LEU A 225 5.45 -11.61 -15.61
C LEU A 225 4.39 -12.28 -16.46
N ILE A 226 4.18 -13.57 -16.26
CA ILE A 226 3.29 -14.42 -17.03
C ILE A 226 2.31 -15.08 -16.06
N ILE A 227 1.01 -15.01 -16.37
CA ILE A 227 -0.04 -15.70 -15.62
C ILE A 227 -0.84 -16.55 -16.59
N ASN A 228 -0.96 -17.85 -16.33
CA ASN A 228 -1.64 -18.80 -17.20
C ASN A 228 -1.17 -18.71 -18.67
N LYS A 229 0.14 -18.61 -18.89
CA LYS A 229 0.81 -18.45 -20.20
C LYS A 229 0.50 -17.13 -20.93
N ALA A 230 -0.21 -16.20 -20.31
CA ALA A 230 -0.42 -14.86 -20.82
C ALA A 230 0.61 -13.89 -20.19
N VAL A 231 1.32 -13.13 -21.01
CA VAL A 231 2.19 -12.05 -20.52
C VAL A 231 1.31 -10.96 -19.93
N VAL A 232 1.42 -10.75 -18.62
CA VAL A 232 0.73 -9.67 -17.88
C VAL A 232 1.56 -8.40 -17.91
N TYR A 233 2.89 -8.53 -17.84
CA TYR A 233 3.82 -7.41 -17.96
C TYR A 233 5.16 -7.86 -18.53
N GLU A 234 5.78 -6.99 -19.34
CA GLU A 234 7.16 -7.14 -19.81
C GLU A 234 7.80 -5.75 -19.87
N GLY A 235 8.93 -5.57 -19.18
CA GLY A 235 9.59 -4.27 -19.12
C GLY A 235 10.68 -4.19 -18.07
N GLY A 236 11.20 -2.97 -17.86
CA GLY A 236 12.29 -2.69 -16.93
C GLY A 236 12.02 -1.48 -16.03
N SER A 237 10.77 -1.31 -15.61
CA SER A 237 10.35 -0.23 -14.71
C SER A 237 9.43 -0.76 -13.63
N ASP A 238 9.53 -0.22 -12.42
CA ASP A 238 8.65 -0.58 -11.30
C ASP A 238 7.18 -0.49 -11.71
N GLN A 239 6.36 -1.45 -11.30
CA GLN A 239 4.94 -1.53 -11.64
C GLN A 239 4.05 -1.85 -10.46
N SER A 240 2.81 -1.37 -10.56
CA SER A 240 1.70 -1.70 -9.67
C SER A 240 0.52 -2.06 -10.57
N ILE A 241 0.26 -3.36 -10.73
CA ILE A 241 -0.67 -3.88 -11.75
C ILE A 241 -1.92 -4.41 -11.03
N PRO A 242 -3.10 -3.79 -11.21
CA PRO A 242 -4.35 -4.40 -10.76
C PRO A 242 -4.63 -5.64 -11.62
N PHE A 243 -4.86 -6.78 -10.99
CA PHE A 243 -5.13 -8.04 -11.66
C PHE A 243 -6.26 -8.78 -10.93
N THR A 244 -7.24 -9.28 -11.69
CA THR A 244 -8.31 -10.12 -11.14
C THR A 244 -8.05 -11.56 -11.52
N PHE A 245 -7.76 -12.37 -10.52
CA PHE A 245 -7.74 -13.82 -10.68
C PHE A 245 -9.17 -14.32 -10.71
N THR A 246 -9.49 -15.22 -11.63
CA THR A 246 -10.77 -15.92 -11.59
C THR A 246 -10.76 -16.95 -10.47
N ALA A 247 -11.92 -17.50 -10.12
CA ALA A 247 -11.97 -18.70 -9.28
C ALA A 247 -11.14 -19.84 -9.91
N GLY A 248 -10.39 -20.58 -9.10
CA GLY A 248 -9.56 -21.71 -9.49
C GLY A 248 -8.06 -21.49 -9.28
N GLU A 249 -7.26 -22.39 -9.88
CA GLU A 249 -5.81 -22.33 -9.83
C GLU A 249 -5.23 -21.50 -10.97
N HIS A 250 -4.19 -20.74 -10.66
CA HIS A 250 -3.45 -19.92 -11.60
C HIS A 250 -1.96 -20.20 -11.48
N LEU A 251 -1.33 -20.45 -12.63
CA LEU A 251 0.12 -20.55 -12.74
C LEU A 251 0.70 -19.14 -12.88
N ILE A 252 1.70 -18.82 -12.07
CA ILE A 252 2.49 -17.59 -12.15
C ILE A 252 3.91 -17.98 -12.52
N GLU A 253 4.42 -17.35 -13.57
CA GLU A 253 5.80 -17.48 -14.05
C GLU A 253 6.44 -16.08 -14.10
N ILE A 254 7.68 -15.96 -13.64
CA ILE A 254 8.46 -14.72 -13.67
C ILE A 254 9.83 -15.00 -14.26
N GLU A 255 10.16 -14.34 -15.36
CA GLU A 255 11.48 -14.35 -16.00
C GLU A 255 12.19 -13.04 -15.68
N TYR A 256 13.42 -13.08 -15.19
CA TYR A 256 14.18 -11.92 -14.73
C TYR A 256 15.60 -11.91 -15.26
N ILE A 257 16.05 -10.74 -15.70
CA ILE A 257 17.43 -10.48 -16.12
C ILE A 257 17.90 -9.17 -15.48
N ASN A 258 18.98 -9.21 -14.70
CA ASN A 258 19.61 -8.02 -14.19
C ASN A 258 20.55 -7.38 -15.24
N ASN A 259 20.75 -6.06 -15.16
CA ASN A 259 21.66 -5.32 -16.04
C ASN A 259 22.58 -4.34 -15.27
N TRP A 260 22.83 -4.62 -13.99
CA TRP A 260 23.59 -3.73 -13.11
C TRP A 260 24.50 -4.51 -12.17
N HIS A 261 25.41 -3.80 -11.49
CA HIS A 261 26.39 -4.41 -10.58
C HIS A 261 25.80 -4.72 -9.19
N THR A 262 24.53 -4.37 -8.94
CA THR A 262 23.75 -4.86 -7.79
C THR A 262 22.49 -5.56 -8.30
N THR A 263 22.00 -6.54 -7.54
CA THR A 263 20.76 -7.25 -7.82
C THR A 263 19.73 -6.90 -6.76
N GLU A 264 18.70 -6.16 -7.17
CA GLU A 264 17.58 -5.74 -6.34
C GLU A 264 16.28 -6.03 -7.09
N PHE A 265 15.50 -6.97 -6.58
CA PHE A 265 14.23 -7.35 -7.21
C PHE A 265 13.23 -7.78 -6.16
N SER A 266 11.96 -7.41 -6.34
CA SER A 266 10.88 -8.08 -5.62
C SER A 266 9.62 -8.17 -6.45
N PHE A 267 8.91 -9.26 -6.21
CA PHE A 267 7.53 -9.44 -6.66
C PHE A 267 6.67 -9.73 -5.44
N THR A 268 5.61 -8.94 -5.29
CA THR A 268 4.63 -9.12 -4.22
C THR A 268 3.23 -9.13 -4.81
N ARG A 269 2.38 -9.99 -4.24
CA ARG A 269 0.97 -10.07 -4.55
C ARG A 269 0.20 -9.80 -3.27
N GLN A 270 -0.70 -8.83 -3.30
CA GLN A 270 -1.48 -8.43 -2.13
C GLN A 270 -2.92 -8.12 -2.54
N ALA A 271 -3.85 -8.17 -1.57
CA ALA A 271 -5.20 -7.66 -1.79
C ALA A 271 -5.15 -6.22 -2.33
N LEU A 272 -6.19 -5.78 -3.03
CA LEU A 272 -6.30 -4.38 -3.43
C LEU A 272 -6.29 -3.50 -2.16
N VAL A 273 -5.15 -2.88 -1.87
CA VAL A 273 -5.00 -1.94 -0.75
C VAL A 273 -5.23 -0.53 -1.29
N GLN A 274 -6.12 0.22 -0.65
CA GLN A 274 -6.27 1.65 -0.92
C GLN A 274 -4.98 2.36 -0.50
N LYS A 275 -4.33 3.05 -1.44
CA LYS A 275 -3.16 3.88 -1.15
C LYS A 275 -3.60 5.31 -0.84
N HIS A 276 -3.20 5.81 0.31
CA HIS A 276 -3.55 7.14 0.80
C HIS A 276 -2.47 8.19 0.46
N ASP A 277 -2.89 9.44 0.30
CA ASP A 277 -1.99 10.57 0.45
C ASP A 277 -1.79 10.83 1.95
N ILE A 278 -0.58 11.21 2.37
CA ILE A 278 -0.31 11.50 3.78
C ILE A 278 -1.23 12.59 4.33
N LYS A 279 -1.65 13.54 3.48
CA LYS A 279 -2.57 14.62 3.85
C LYS A 279 -3.98 14.14 4.21
N ASP A 280 -4.37 12.94 3.77
CA ASP A 280 -5.65 12.35 4.09
C ASP A 280 -5.60 11.42 5.32
N ILE A 281 -4.41 11.02 5.76
CA ILE A 281 -4.22 10.05 6.85
C ILE A 281 -4.80 10.58 8.16
N GLY A 282 -4.66 11.86 8.49
CA GLY A 282 -5.23 12.40 9.72
C GLY A 282 -6.75 12.22 9.83
N ARG A 283 -7.48 12.20 8.70
CA ARG A 283 -8.92 11.90 8.69
C ARG A 283 -9.18 10.42 8.97
N VAL A 284 -8.38 9.54 8.38
CA VAL A 284 -8.47 8.08 8.58
C VAL A 284 -8.19 7.74 10.04
N LEU A 285 -7.10 8.25 10.62
CA LEU A 285 -6.73 8.02 12.02
C LEU A 285 -7.81 8.48 13.01
N LYS A 286 -8.49 9.60 12.72
CA LYS A 286 -9.64 10.05 13.53
C LYS A 286 -10.80 9.05 13.49
N GLY A 287 -11.11 8.49 12.32
CA GLY A 287 -12.13 7.44 12.19
C GLY A 287 -11.78 6.15 12.93
N LEU A 288 -10.48 5.89 13.13
CA LEU A 288 -9.96 4.74 13.88
C LEU A 288 -9.84 5.00 15.40
N ASN A 289 -10.30 6.16 15.89
CA ASN A 289 -10.14 6.59 17.28
C ASN A 289 -8.67 6.60 17.76
N ALA A 290 -7.72 6.93 16.87
CA ALA A 290 -6.29 6.98 17.19
C ALA A 290 -5.82 8.40 17.60
N GLY A 291 -6.73 9.28 18.04
CA GLY A 291 -6.43 10.70 18.29
C GLY A 291 -5.60 10.98 19.55
N ASP A 292 -5.55 10.03 20.49
CA ASP A 292 -4.72 10.08 21.70
C ASP A 292 -3.38 9.35 21.53
N ALA A 293 -3.18 8.70 20.37
CA ALA A 293 -1.97 7.98 20.06
C ALA A 293 -0.81 8.92 19.71
N SER A 294 0.42 8.42 19.87
CA SER A 294 1.62 9.08 19.36
C SER A 294 2.28 8.28 18.24
N ILE A 295 2.99 8.96 17.35
CA ILE A 295 3.71 8.30 16.26
C ILE A 295 5.06 7.80 16.75
N LEU A 296 5.34 6.53 16.46
CA LEU A 296 6.68 5.96 16.47
C LEU A 296 7.16 5.80 15.03
N TYR A 297 8.23 6.51 14.67
CA TYR A 297 8.71 6.62 13.29
C TYR A 297 9.95 5.76 13.01
N ALA A 298 9.84 4.79 12.10
CA ALA A 298 10.97 4.01 11.62
C ALA A 298 11.26 4.39 10.16
N ALA A 299 12.50 4.80 9.89
CA ALA A 299 12.92 5.15 8.55
C ALA A 299 14.31 4.64 8.20
N LEU A 300 14.44 4.08 7.00
CA LEU A 300 15.69 3.57 6.44
C LEU A 300 15.73 3.77 4.92
N TYR A 301 16.88 3.63 4.27
CA TYR A 301 16.93 3.69 2.81
C TYR A 301 16.46 2.35 2.20
N GLU A 302 17.07 1.24 2.59
CA GLU A 302 16.73 -0.11 2.11
C GLU A 302 16.94 -1.22 3.17
N SER A 303 16.34 -2.39 2.97
CA SER A 303 16.65 -3.53 3.84
C SER A 303 18.09 -4.01 3.61
N LYS A 304 18.74 -4.54 4.66
CA LYS A 304 20.04 -5.23 4.53
C LYS A 304 19.88 -6.72 4.20
N SER A 305 18.69 -7.27 4.40
CA SER A 305 18.44 -8.71 4.24
C SER A 305 18.25 -9.06 2.76
N ALA A 306 18.73 -10.24 2.36
CA ALA A 306 18.63 -10.72 0.97
C ALA A 306 17.17 -10.87 0.50
N ASP A 307 16.26 -11.15 1.43
CA ASP A 307 14.83 -11.28 1.21
C ASP A 307 14.08 -9.96 1.42
N LEU A 308 14.77 -8.83 1.59
CA LEU A 308 14.22 -7.50 1.89
C LEU A 308 13.50 -7.37 3.24
N THR A 309 13.61 -8.35 4.13
CA THR A 309 12.95 -8.28 5.44
C THR A 309 13.70 -7.36 6.40
N THR A 310 12.98 -6.47 7.07
CA THR A 310 13.49 -5.69 8.20
C THR A 310 12.57 -5.89 9.39
N THR A 311 13.13 -6.40 10.49
CA THR A 311 12.40 -6.58 11.74
C THR A 311 12.35 -5.26 12.52
N VAL A 312 11.18 -4.86 12.99
CA VAL A 312 10.98 -3.67 13.83
C VAL A 312 10.45 -4.13 15.18
N SER A 313 11.30 -4.01 16.21
CA SER A 313 10.94 -4.31 17.59
C SER A 313 10.39 -3.06 18.26
N VAL A 314 9.10 -3.08 18.61
CA VAL A 314 8.43 -1.99 19.31
C VAL A 314 8.64 -2.19 20.81
N ILE A 315 9.39 -1.29 21.45
CA ILE A 315 9.55 -1.36 22.91
C ILE A 315 8.25 -0.97 23.61
N ASN A 316 8.11 -1.38 24.88
CA ASN A 316 6.94 -1.02 25.68
C ASN A 316 6.69 0.49 25.66
N HIS A 317 5.46 0.87 25.35
CA HIS A 317 5.03 2.26 25.23
C HIS A 317 3.74 2.45 26.01
N GLN A 318 3.71 3.43 26.93
CA GLN A 318 2.62 3.60 27.88
C GLN A 318 1.33 4.15 27.25
N LYS A 319 1.44 4.82 26.11
CA LYS A 319 0.31 5.36 25.35
C LYS A 319 0.05 4.52 24.09
N PRO A 320 -1.16 4.54 23.53
CA PRO A 320 -1.41 3.99 22.20
C PRO A 320 -0.44 4.58 21.17
N VAL A 321 -0.05 3.76 20.20
CA VAL A 321 0.93 4.15 19.17
C VAL A 321 0.39 3.93 17.77
N VAL A 322 0.81 4.79 16.86
CA VAL A 322 0.73 4.57 15.42
C VAL A 322 2.15 4.38 14.91
N LEU A 323 2.41 3.27 14.24
CA LEU A 323 3.70 3.04 13.61
C LEU A 323 3.74 3.75 12.26
N LEU A 324 4.79 4.51 11.99
CA LEU A 324 5.04 5.11 10.67
C LEU A 324 6.33 4.51 10.11
N LEU A 325 6.21 3.73 9.05
CA LEU A 325 7.31 2.99 8.42
C LEU A 325 7.61 3.59 7.05
N SER A 326 8.84 4.08 6.85
CA SER A 326 9.23 4.76 5.62
C SER A 326 10.54 4.21 5.06
N SER A 327 10.55 3.94 3.74
CA SER A 327 11.77 3.51 3.05
C SER A 327 11.94 4.11 1.66
N TYR A 328 13.16 4.06 1.12
CA TYR A 328 13.37 4.33 -0.30
C TYR A 328 13.08 3.07 -1.12
N GLY A 329 13.81 1.97 -0.87
CA GLY A 329 13.57 0.68 -1.48
C GLY A 329 12.35 -0.05 -0.91
N PRO A 330 11.89 -1.14 -1.54
CA PRO A 330 10.87 -2.00 -0.96
C PRO A 330 11.39 -2.67 0.31
N VAL A 331 10.58 -2.66 1.37
CA VAL A 331 10.90 -3.32 2.64
C VAL A 331 9.73 -4.19 3.04
N SER A 332 10.03 -5.43 3.43
CA SER A 332 9.06 -6.27 4.12
C SER A 332 9.24 -6.12 5.61
N TRP A 333 8.41 -5.25 6.17
CA TRP A 333 8.43 -4.93 7.58
C TRP A 333 7.85 -6.09 8.38
N HIS A 334 8.65 -6.60 9.32
CA HIS A 334 8.20 -7.60 10.27
C HIS A 334 8.14 -6.99 11.67
N ILE A 335 6.95 -6.75 12.18
CA ILE A 335 6.73 -6.11 13.47
C ILE A 335 6.84 -7.16 14.58
N VAL A 336 7.56 -6.84 15.64
CA VAL A 336 7.60 -7.64 16.87
C VAL A 336 7.23 -6.71 18.01
N ASN A 337 6.22 -7.08 18.82
CA ASN A 337 5.66 -6.23 19.87
C ASN A 337 5.83 -6.88 21.26
N PRO A 338 7.07 -7.13 21.72
CA PRO A 338 7.33 -7.88 22.95
C PRO A 338 6.78 -7.15 24.20
N GLY A 339 6.71 -5.83 24.13
CA GLY A 339 6.16 -4.99 25.20
C GLY A 339 4.63 -4.89 25.20
N LYS A 340 3.94 -5.48 24.21
CA LYS A 340 2.49 -5.38 24.02
C LYS A 340 2.00 -3.94 24.02
N ALA A 341 2.71 -3.05 23.33
CA ALA A 341 2.24 -1.70 23.07
C ALA A 341 0.89 -1.75 22.33
N ASP A 342 -0.03 -0.86 22.68
CA ASP A 342 -1.33 -0.72 21.99
C ASP A 342 -1.11 -0.06 20.61
N ILE A 343 -0.92 -0.88 19.57
CA ILE A 343 -0.70 -0.43 18.20
C ILE A 343 -2.06 -0.22 17.53
N ARG A 344 -2.42 1.04 17.25
CA ARG A 344 -3.72 1.41 16.68
C ARG A 344 -3.78 1.40 15.16
N ALA A 345 -2.63 1.58 14.50
CA ALA A 345 -2.49 1.51 13.05
C ALA A 345 -1.01 1.39 12.67
N VAL A 346 -0.76 0.86 11.47
CA VAL A 346 0.56 0.93 10.83
C VAL A 346 0.42 1.68 9.52
N ILE A 347 1.06 2.85 9.45
CA ILE A 347 1.21 3.62 8.22
C ILE A 347 2.52 3.20 7.58
N PHE A 348 2.51 2.86 6.29
CA PHE A 348 3.74 2.47 5.59
C PHE A 348 3.79 3.00 4.16
N GLY A 349 4.98 3.39 3.72
CA GLY A 349 5.20 3.90 2.37
C GLY A 349 6.64 3.79 1.92
N SER A 350 6.84 3.56 0.63
CA SER A 350 8.16 3.49 0.01
C SER A 350 8.20 4.26 -1.30
N HIS A 351 9.40 4.64 -1.75
CA HIS A 351 9.58 5.23 -3.08
C HIS A 351 9.39 4.15 -4.17
N ALA A 352 10.13 3.05 -4.04
CA ALA A 352 9.94 1.84 -4.84
C ALA A 352 8.68 1.06 -4.41
N LYS A 353 8.17 0.18 -5.28
CA LYS A 353 6.91 -0.56 -5.06
C LYS A 353 7.13 -1.88 -4.32
N GLY A 354 6.10 -2.39 -3.62
CA GLY A 354 6.14 -3.75 -3.04
C GLY A 354 6.53 -3.84 -1.56
N SER A 355 6.55 -2.75 -0.81
CA SER A 355 6.66 -2.84 0.66
C SER A 355 5.44 -3.55 1.26
N THR A 356 5.67 -4.34 2.30
CA THR A 356 4.65 -5.11 3.01
C THR A 356 4.84 -5.00 4.52
N VAL A 357 3.80 -5.31 5.28
CA VAL A 357 3.82 -5.33 6.75
C VAL A 357 3.24 -6.64 7.23
N THR A 358 3.95 -7.32 8.13
CA THR A 358 3.54 -8.55 8.80
C THR A 358 4.04 -8.53 10.25
N GLY A 359 3.69 -9.55 11.04
CA GLY A 359 4.28 -9.80 12.35
C GLY A 359 3.26 -9.81 13.49
N ASP A 360 3.73 -9.47 14.68
CA ASP A 360 2.98 -9.41 15.93
C ASP A 360 2.08 -8.16 15.97
N LEU A 361 1.03 -8.21 15.17
CA LEU A 361 -0.04 -7.24 15.09
C LEU A 361 -1.34 -7.98 15.39
N ASP A 362 -2.20 -7.40 16.24
CA ASP A 362 -3.54 -7.93 16.42
C ASP A 362 -4.26 -7.91 15.05
N GLY A 363 -5.08 -8.92 14.77
CA GLY A 363 -5.69 -9.13 13.44
C GLY A 363 -6.55 -7.96 12.94
N ASP A 364 -6.95 -7.05 13.83
CA ASP A 364 -7.76 -5.87 13.54
C ASP A 364 -6.93 -4.59 13.31
N VAL A 365 -5.60 -4.63 13.45
CA VAL A 365 -4.75 -3.43 13.28
C VAL A 365 -4.76 -2.97 11.82
N PRO A 366 -5.26 -1.76 11.51
CA PRO A 366 -5.33 -1.27 10.14
C PRO A 366 -3.94 -1.01 9.56
N LEU A 367 -3.70 -1.53 8.35
CA LEU A 367 -2.52 -1.27 7.54
C LEU A 367 -2.82 -0.17 6.51
N LEU A 368 -2.26 1.02 6.72
CA LEU A 368 -2.50 2.21 5.89
C LEU A 368 -1.34 2.41 4.92
N ALA A 369 -1.48 1.87 3.71
CA ALA A 369 -0.48 2.04 2.65
C ALA A 369 -0.51 3.46 2.09
N LEU A 370 0.67 4.05 1.86
CA LEU A 370 0.82 5.36 1.25
C LEU A 370 1.16 5.26 -0.24
N LYS A 371 0.78 6.29 -1.00
CA LYS A 371 1.14 6.41 -2.42
C LYS A 371 2.65 6.57 -2.65
N THR A 372 3.34 7.18 -1.68
CA THR A 372 4.77 7.46 -1.68
C THR A 372 5.33 7.33 -0.26
N ARG A 373 6.65 7.21 -0.14
CA ARG A 373 7.34 7.38 1.15
C ARG A 373 7.02 8.72 1.78
N VAL A 374 7.07 8.76 3.11
CA VAL A 374 6.91 9.98 3.91
C VAL A 374 8.18 10.28 4.67
N GLY A 375 8.56 11.54 4.66
CA GLY A 375 9.78 12.01 5.28
C GLY A 375 11.05 11.38 4.71
N ASN A 376 12.11 11.51 5.50
CA ASN A 376 13.43 11.05 5.14
C ASN A 376 13.99 10.09 6.21
N TYR A 377 14.87 9.19 5.78
CA TYR A 377 15.60 8.32 6.69
C TYR A 377 16.74 9.06 7.39
N ARG A 378 17.21 10.21 6.89
CA ARG A 378 18.16 11.09 7.59
C ARG A 378 17.45 12.39 8.01
N ILE A 379 17.57 12.75 9.29
CA ILE A 379 17.06 14.05 9.78
C ILE A 379 18.04 15.19 9.46
N VAL A 380 19.33 14.96 9.69
CA VAL A 380 20.39 15.90 9.30
C VAL A 380 21.10 15.34 8.07
N PRO A 381 21.16 16.06 6.94
CA PRO A 381 21.84 15.59 5.74
C PRO A 381 23.35 15.48 5.97
N SER A 382 24.00 14.56 5.25
CA SER A 382 25.46 14.49 5.22
C SER A 382 25.94 15.42 4.11
N CYS A 383 26.72 16.44 4.46
CA CYS A 383 27.15 17.46 3.52
C CYS A 383 28.67 17.56 3.46
N SER A 384 29.17 17.93 2.28
CA SER A 384 30.58 18.10 2.01
C SER A 384 30.80 19.32 1.11
N CYS A 385 31.97 19.95 1.26
CA CYS A 385 32.43 21.00 0.38
C CYS A 385 33.62 20.46 -0.42
N MET A 386 33.47 20.35 -1.74
CA MET A 386 34.58 19.97 -2.62
C MET A 386 34.78 21.05 -3.67
N ASN A 387 35.96 21.67 -3.71
CA ASN A 387 36.30 22.72 -4.67
C ASN A 387 35.25 23.86 -4.72
N GLY A 388 34.81 24.35 -3.55
CA GLY A 388 33.77 25.38 -3.44
C GLY A 388 32.39 24.98 -3.98
N ARG A 389 32.15 23.69 -4.21
CA ARG A 389 30.81 23.14 -4.48
C ARG A 389 30.32 22.43 -3.24
N PHE A 390 29.25 22.97 -2.66
CA PHE A 390 28.58 22.36 -1.54
C PHE A 390 27.63 21.27 -2.04
N HIS A 391 27.79 20.05 -1.55
CA HIS A 391 26.96 18.91 -1.90
C HIS A 391 26.43 18.25 -0.63
N CYS A 392 25.14 17.95 -0.59
CA CYS A 392 24.51 17.20 0.49
C CYS A 392 23.87 15.93 -0.06
N GLU A 393 24.12 14.82 0.62
CA GLU A 393 23.34 13.60 0.50
C GLU A 393 22.10 13.69 1.39
N GLY A 394 20.93 13.74 0.74
CA GLY A 394 19.64 13.82 1.39
C GLY A 394 19.13 15.24 1.58
N ARG A 395 18.06 15.38 2.37
CA ARG A 395 17.41 16.65 2.73
C ARG A 395 17.14 16.64 4.23
N SER A 396 16.96 17.83 4.83
CA SER A 396 16.54 17.94 6.22
C SER A 396 15.24 17.18 6.44
N GLY A 397 15.22 16.26 7.41
CA GLY A 397 14.02 15.53 7.82
C GLY A 397 13.29 16.21 8.97
N LEU A 398 13.77 17.33 9.51
CA LEU A 398 13.09 18.00 10.63
C LEU A 398 11.79 18.67 10.18
N ASP A 399 11.77 19.26 8.99
CA ASP A 399 10.54 19.79 8.37
C ASP A 399 9.56 18.67 8.00
N ASP A 400 10.09 17.49 7.66
CA ASP A 400 9.27 16.31 7.38
C ASP A 400 8.54 15.84 8.64
N LEU A 401 9.19 15.86 9.81
CA LEU A 401 8.54 15.54 11.09
C LEU A 401 7.40 16.51 11.40
N ALA A 402 7.63 17.82 11.25
CA ALA A 402 6.57 18.81 11.42
C ALA A 402 5.42 18.62 10.40
N GLY A 403 5.76 18.22 9.17
CA GLY A 403 4.79 17.86 8.13
C GLY A 403 3.94 16.65 8.51
N ILE A 404 4.58 15.59 9.04
CA ILE A 404 3.90 14.40 9.56
C ILE A 404 2.94 14.79 10.68
N GLU A 405 3.38 15.58 11.66
CA GLU A 405 2.54 16.00 12.79
C GLU A 405 1.32 16.79 12.32
N ARG A 406 1.51 17.70 11.37
CA ARG A 406 0.44 18.48 10.75
C ARG A 406 -0.55 17.61 9.98
N ASP A 407 -0.06 16.69 9.16
CA ASP A 407 -0.89 15.93 8.21
C ASP A 407 -1.60 14.74 8.89
N THR A 408 -1.01 14.19 9.95
CA THR A 408 -1.62 13.12 10.77
C THR A 408 -2.45 13.66 11.94
N GLY A 409 -2.12 14.85 12.44
CA GLY A 409 -2.68 15.40 13.68
C GLY A 409 -2.15 14.74 14.96
N LEU A 410 -1.12 13.89 14.87
CA LEU A 410 -0.51 13.21 16.00
C LEU A 410 0.91 13.72 16.24
N THR A 411 1.36 13.72 17.49
CA THR A 411 2.76 14.06 17.82
C THR A 411 3.68 12.90 17.50
N VAL A 412 4.83 13.18 16.87
CA VAL A 412 5.89 12.17 16.73
C VAL A 412 6.66 12.11 18.04
N PHE A 413 6.50 11.00 18.77
CA PHE A 413 7.11 10.79 20.09
C PHE A 413 8.59 10.46 19.99
N GLY A 414 8.95 9.63 19.00
CA GLY A 414 10.32 9.18 18.82
C GLY A 414 10.45 8.32 17.58
N GLY A 415 11.68 7.92 17.28
CA GLY A 415 11.94 7.11 16.11
C GLY A 415 13.33 6.53 16.03
N THR A 416 13.55 5.87 14.89
CA THR A 416 14.85 5.33 14.47
C THR A 416 15.11 5.77 13.06
N PHE A 417 16.21 6.48 12.88
CA PHE A 417 16.62 7.13 11.64
C PHE A 417 18.15 7.19 11.58
N GLY A 418 18.68 7.68 10.46
CA GLY A 418 20.10 7.75 10.14
C GLY A 418 20.65 6.47 9.50
N THR A 419 19.83 5.43 9.44
CA THR A 419 20.25 4.09 8.99
C THR A 419 20.03 3.96 7.49
N TYR A 420 21.12 3.81 6.74
CA TYR A 420 21.04 3.54 5.30
C TYR A 420 20.40 2.16 5.06
N SER A 421 20.97 1.09 5.61
CA SER A 421 20.37 -0.24 5.53
C SER A 421 20.39 -0.99 6.85
N ALA A 422 19.32 -1.76 7.11
CA ALA A 422 19.18 -2.56 8.32
C ALA A 422 18.30 -3.80 8.10
N SER A 423 18.63 -4.87 8.83
CA SER A 423 17.79 -6.06 8.97
C SER A 423 16.95 -6.03 10.26
N PHE A 424 17.32 -5.16 11.22
CA PHE A 424 16.65 -5.01 12.50
C PHE A 424 16.68 -3.55 12.98
N LEU A 425 15.56 -3.06 13.50
CA LEU A 425 15.41 -1.76 14.15
C LEU A 425 14.71 -1.93 15.50
N THR A 426 15.14 -1.17 16.51
CA THR A 426 14.44 -1.02 17.79
C THR A 426 13.73 0.32 17.80
N LEU A 427 12.45 0.38 18.13
CA LEU A 427 11.66 1.60 18.01
C LEU A 427 11.05 2.03 19.36
N PRO A 428 11.31 3.25 19.86
CA PRO A 428 12.28 4.24 19.35
C PRO A 428 13.72 4.04 19.86
N THR A 429 14.71 4.47 19.08
CA THR A 429 16.10 4.68 19.56
C THR A 429 16.36 6.11 20.05
N MET A 430 15.52 7.06 19.63
CA MET A 430 15.62 8.48 20.00
C MET A 430 14.23 9.05 20.24
N LEU A 431 14.08 9.87 21.28
CA LEU A 431 12.86 10.62 21.58
C LEU A 431 12.90 11.98 20.87
N PHE A 432 11.75 12.51 20.46
CA PHE A 432 11.63 13.84 19.82
C PHE A 432 11.07 14.89 20.78
N ASP A 433 11.69 14.98 21.94
CA ASP A 433 11.45 16.05 22.91
C ASP A 433 12.04 17.40 22.44
N THR A 434 11.77 18.46 23.22
CA THR A 434 12.22 19.82 22.93
C THR A 434 13.75 19.90 22.81
N GLU A 435 14.48 19.23 23.70
CA GLU A 435 15.94 19.26 23.72
C GLU A 435 16.52 18.62 22.45
N THR A 436 16.01 17.45 22.08
CA THR A 436 16.44 16.74 20.88
C THR A 436 16.13 17.54 19.61
N ARG A 437 14.96 18.18 19.53
CA ARG A 437 14.60 19.04 18.39
C ARG A 437 15.52 20.26 18.28
N GLN A 438 15.87 20.88 19.40
CA GLN A 438 16.82 21.99 19.42
C GLN A 438 18.23 21.57 19.01
N GLU A 439 18.71 20.41 19.45
CA GLU A 439 19.99 19.83 19.00
C GLU A 439 19.98 19.59 17.48
N LEU A 440 18.94 18.97 16.95
CA LEU A 440 18.81 18.73 15.51
C LEU A 440 18.80 20.04 14.71
N GLN A 441 18.10 21.08 15.20
CA GLN A 441 18.12 22.40 14.58
C GLN A 441 19.52 23.02 14.60
N ARG A 442 20.25 22.97 15.72
CA ARG A 442 21.63 23.48 15.80
C ARG A 442 22.57 22.79 14.80
N ARG A 443 22.37 21.48 14.56
CA ARG A 443 23.12 20.74 13.55
C ARG A 443 22.77 21.18 12.12
N LEU A 444 21.50 21.48 11.84
CA LEU A 444 21.09 22.05 10.55
C LEU A 444 21.66 23.46 10.33
N ASP A 445 21.67 24.30 11.37
CA ASP A 445 22.26 25.63 11.30
C ASP A 445 23.77 25.56 11.00
N THR A 446 24.45 24.55 11.56
CA THR A 446 25.86 24.26 11.24
C THR A 446 26.06 23.87 9.78
N VAL A 447 25.18 23.03 9.22
CA VAL A 447 25.20 22.66 7.80
C VAL A 447 25.01 23.90 6.91
N GLU A 448 24.09 24.79 7.28
CA GLU A 448 23.86 26.03 6.54
C GLU A 448 25.05 27.01 6.64
N ALA A 449 25.71 27.08 7.80
CA ALA A 449 26.96 27.83 7.96
C ALA A 449 28.08 27.26 7.07
N GLN A 450 28.24 25.93 7.02
CA GLN A 450 29.18 25.27 6.11
C GLN A 450 28.87 25.55 4.64
N ARG A 451 27.59 25.55 4.26
CA ARG A 451 27.16 25.90 2.90
C ARG A 451 27.59 27.31 2.51
N LYS A 452 27.38 28.29 3.40
CA LYS A 452 27.77 29.69 3.18
C LYS A 452 29.29 29.85 3.11
N ALA A 453 30.04 29.11 3.93
CA ALA A 453 31.50 29.12 3.92
C ALA A 453 32.12 28.35 2.74
N CYS A 454 31.36 27.47 2.08
CA CYS A 454 31.83 26.67 0.96
C CYS A 454 31.90 27.50 -0.33
N THR A 455 32.96 28.29 -0.46
CA THR A 455 33.27 29.08 -1.64
C THR A 455 34.60 28.62 -2.26
N LYS A 456 34.85 29.01 -3.51
CA LYS A 456 36.22 28.99 -4.05
C LYS A 456 36.86 30.34 -3.73
N PRO A 457 38.16 30.38 -3.36
CA PRO A 457 38.89 31.64 -3.43
C PRO A 457 38.86 32.17 -4.87
N GLY A 458 38.47 33.42 -5.03
CA GLY A 458 38.58 34.18 -6.28
C GLY A 458 40.02 34.62 -6.53
N PHE A 459 40.28 35.22 -7.70
CA PHE A 459 41.62 35.74 -8.03
C PHE A 459 42.13 36.75 -7.00
N ASP A 460 41.22 37.53 -6.41
CA ASP A 460 41.54 38.58 -5.44
C ASP A 460 41.82 38.03 -4.03
N ASP A 461 41.36 36.80 -3.73
CA ASP A 461 41.59 36.14 -2.43
C ASP A 461 42.99 35.53 -2.32
N VAL A 462 43.75 35.47 -3.42
CA VAL A 462 45.08 34.83 -3.48
C VAL A 462 46.16 35.69 -2.83
N PHE A 463 45.98 37.02 -2.79
CA PHE A 463 47.00 37.95 -2.29
C PHE A 463 46.56 38.76 -1.07
N GLY A 464 45.34 38.59 -0.58
CA GLY A 464 44.91 39.09 0.73
C GLY A 464 44.91 40.62 0.87
N GLU A 465 44.38 41.35 -0.11
CA GLU A 465 44.08 42.78 0.06
C GLU A 465 42.59 42.96 0.37
N GLY A 466 42.26 42.88 1.67
CA GLY A 466 40.96 43.21 2.24
C GLY A 466 41.13 44.13 3.45
#